data_AF-A0A4U1JHE9-F1
#
_entry.id   AF-A0A4U1JHE9-F1
#
_cell.length_a   1.000
_cell.length_b   1.000
_cell.length_c   1.000
_cell.angle_alpha   90.00
_cell.angle_beta   90.00
_cell.angle_gamma   90.00
#
_symmetry.space_group_name_H-M   'P 1'
#
loop_
_entity.id
_entity.type
_entity.pdbx_description
1 polymer ?
#
loop_
_entity_poly.entity_id
_entity_poly.type
_entity_poly.pdbx_seq_one_letter_code
_entity_poly.pdbx_strand_id
1 'polypeptide(L)'
;MAQAFPSILAVLATCTALLGCCRPPPCLSGACPQVGFATPDEMFRLVRRELERSEAATPLVGAHILEKLPWLFPDVSNLHDEPRCRLDLVDAASAATFDETPVVFSRWLIGCIRAVGDLQSTRDVMDAKTVYLRRLAELDEARLSAYQFSPGESGPSPPKSYVRYAALSMLVSDGIPLHEAEALFRRLQTSADDRTAWILHDKVMSYLGTAIYRTPWHAIDDQAKGLFRSWLPDMQRRLQGPPDPLSLEIVLQRMLPLGVFSTKLGLTDEARKLLEGVIAARGEFPLTRGIPGAARDLAVTARLALFDLETPHTSTSVRTLLPSPARKVFRPDEEWLRDPAPARPPASAVAARMRDLDGELLELKFSYGRCHVLREQAIWVLPGDADRLFDRMVAPLSQGSKVAFSSEAFCRMRAATGIRAAPESKRVGLVLRWLRARPADIAEWDPTGDNTHSMIGPDTDKRQVQTRAASVMSENIEWVEHHAELRAWLSEQAQRRNPSTGHAEHGYVWEELQPAYERLLAFHASGHPGASVEVGRAIVRTWIESARARLATESDAASYSSALALRLFALGDFAVRFGLRDEAQALFDDMAKRVVPPPAEDSLGLHLSLAHDATVASLLMSFTLSQ
;
A
#
# COMPACT_ATOMS: atom_id res chain seq x y z
N MET A 1 -29.54 10.44 -64.00
CA MET A 1 -29.30 10.66 -62.55
C MET A 1 -29.05 9.32 -61.85
N ALA A 2 -28.01 8.61 -62.26
CA ALA A 2 -27.48 7.43 -61.59
C ALA A 2 -26.07 7.23 -62.18
N GLN A 3 -25.04 7.25 -61.34
CA GLN A 3 -23.64 6.84 -61.56
C GLN A 3 -22.67 7.84 -60.89
N ALA A 4 -22.42 7.65 -59.59
CA ALA A 4 -21.21 8.10 -58.89
C ALA A 4 -21.19 7.55 -57.44
N PHE A 5 -21.17 6.23 -57.25
CA PHE A 5 -21.04 5.64 -55.91
C PHE A 5 -20.16 4.37 -55.74
N PRO A 6 -19.34 3.88 -56.71
CA PRO A 6 -18.44 2.75 -56.42
C PRO A 6 -17.08 3.16 -55.82
N SER A 7 -16.67 4.43 -55.92
CA SER A 7 -15.30 4.85 -55.56
C SER A 7 -15.07 5.10 -54.07
N ILE A 8 -16.11 5.42 -53.30
CA ILE A 8 -16.00 5.70 -51.85
C ILE A 8 -15.92 4.40 -51.04
N LEU A 9 -16.63 3.35 -51.45
CA LEU A 9 -16.55 2.02 -50.85
C LEU A 9 -15.19 1.35 -51.11
N ALA A 10 -14.58 1.56 -52.28
CA ALA A 10 -13.24 1.08 -52.56
C ALA A 10 -12.18 1.79 -51.71
N VAL A 11 -12.25 3.11 -51.53
CA VAL A 11 -11.32 3.86 -50.67
C VAL A 11 -11.50 3.52 -49.18
N LEU A 12 -12.74 3.31 -48.72
CA LEU A 12 -13.01 2.85 -47.34
C LEU A 12 -12.55 1.40 -47.11
N ALA A 13 -12.67 0.52 -48.10
CA ALA A 13 -12.17 -0.86 -48.04
C ALA A 13 -10.63 -0.92 -48.06
N THR A 14 -9.96 -0.06 -48.84
CA THR A 14 -8.48 0.00 -48.84
C THR A 14 -7.94 0.66 -47.57
N CYS A 15 -8.63 1.65 -47.00
CA CYS A 15 -8.27 2.20 -45.69
C CYS A 15 -8.52 1.22 -44.53
N THR A 16 -9.58 0.38 -44.58
CA THR A 16 -9.77 -0.69 -43.59
C THR A 16 -8.81 -1.87 -43.77
N ALA A 17 -8.34 -2.14 -45.00
CA ALA A 17 -7.29 -3.12 -45.24
C ALA A 17 -5.89 -2.62 -44.81
N LEU A 18 -5.60 -1.31 -44.95
CA LEU A 18 -4.34 -0.70 -44.50
C LEU A 18 -4.30 -0.39 -42.99
N LEU A 19 -5.46 -0.17 -42.35
CA LEU A 19 -5.56 0.00 -40.89
C LEU A 19 -5.87 -1.31 -40.14
N GLY A 20 -6.10 -2.42 -40.86
CA GLY A 20 -6.67 -3.66 -40.30
C GLY A 20 -5.76 -4.90 -40.30
N CYS A 21 -4.48 -4.83 -40.68
CA CYS A 21 -3.68 -6.05 -40.91
C CYS A 21 -2.50 -6.30 -39.97
N CYS A 22 -2.06 -5.34 -39.16
CA CYS A 22 -0.99 -5.59 -38.20
C CYS A 22 -1.59 -5.95 -36.85
N ARG A 23 -1.96 -7.23 -36.66
CA ARG A 23 -2.09 -7.73 -35.28
C ARG A 23 -0.73 -7.47 -34.60
N PRO A 24 -0.70 -6.81 -33.43
CA PRO A 24 0.56 -6.56 -32.77
C PRO A 24 1.27 -7.90 -32.52
N PRO A 25 2.60 -7.95 -32.66
CA PRO A 25 3.34 -9.20 -32.62
C PRO A 25 3.11 -9.91 -31.28
N PRO A 26 3.03 -11.26 -31.29
CA PRO A 26 3.06 -12.01 -30.04
C PRO A 26 4.38 -11.74 -29.34
N CYS A 27 4.32 -11.66 -28.02
CA CYS A 27 5.47 -11.30 -27.21
C CYS A 27 6.01 -12.48 -26.42
N LEU A 28 5.11 -13.36 -25.97
CA LEU A 28 5.49 -14.56 -25.22
C LEU A 28 5.80 -15.75 -26.15
N SER A 29 5.46 -15.65 -27.43
CA SER A 29 5.77 -16.65 -28.45
C SER A 29 6.42 -16.01 -29.69
N GLY A 30 7.12 -16.81 -30.50
CA GLY A 30 7.74 -16.33 -31.75
C GLY A 30 9.08 -15.61 -31.54
N ALA A 31 9.35 -14.53 -32.28
CA ALA A 31 10.56 -13.71 -32.13
C ALA A 31 10.33 -12.65 -31.03
N CYS A 32 11.39 -12.30 -30.26
CA CYS A 32 11.26 -11.28 -29.21
C CYS A 32 10.95 -9.93 -29.87
N PRO A 33 9.92 -9.19 -29.41
CA PRO A 33 9.61 -7.89 -29.99
C PRO A 33 10.80 -6.96 -29.86
N GLN A 34 11.05 -6.18 -30.92
CA GLN A 34 11.99 -5.07 -30.94
C GLN A 34 11.18 -3.79 -31.18
N VAL A 35 11.07 -2.97 -30.15
CA VAL A 35 10.35 -1.69 -30.19
C VAL A 35 11.29 -0.50 -30.39
N GLY A 36 12.60 -0.75 -30.50
CA GLY A 36 13.61 0.26 -30.81
C GLY A 36 14.07 1.09 -29.61
N PHE A 37 13.60 0.74 -28.41
CA PHE A 37 14.03 1.33 -27.14
C PHE A 37 14.87 0.32 -26.36
N ALA A 38 16.13 0.67 -26.07
CA ALA A 38 17.10 -0.26 -25.50
C ALA A 38 16.63 -0.92 -24.19
N THR A 39 15.98 -0.17 -23.29
CA THR A 39 15.49 -0.71 -22.02
C THR A 39 14.25 -1.60 -22.21
N PRO A 40 13.16 -1.18 -22.87
CA PRO A 40 12.07 -2.09 -23.23
C PRO A 40 12.51 -3.36 -23.98
N ASP A 41 13.41 -3.26 -24.95
CA ASP A 41 13.93 -4.41 -25.71
C ASP A 41 14.72 -5.39 -24.82
N GLU A 42 15.45 -4.88 -23.83
CA GLU A 42 16.09 -5.71 -22.80
C GLU A 42 15.08 -6.37 -21.87
N MET A 43 14.05 -5.63 -21.45
CA MET A 43 12.98 -6.15 -20.60
C MET A 43 12.15 -7.23 -21.30
N PHE A 44 11.79 -7.08 -22.58
CA PHE A 44 11.09 -8.13 -23.32
C PHE A 44 11.92 -9.42 -23.43
N ARG A 45 13.23 -9.31 -23.65
CA ARG A 45 14.13 -10.47 -23.64
C ARG A 45 14.18 -11.14 -22.27
N LEU A 46 14.23 -10.36 -21.20
CA LEU A 46 14.23 -10.86 -19.82
C LEU A 46 12.91 -11.57 -19.50
N VAL A 47 11.76 -10.96 -19.83
CA VAL A 47 10.43 -11.57 -19.71
C VAL A 47 10.37 -12.94 -20.36
N ARG A 48 10.77 -13.06 -21.63
CA ARG A 48 10.68 -14.34 -22.35
C ARG A 48 11.56 -15.41 -21.71
N ARG A 49 12.79 -15.04 -21.33
CA ARG A 49 13.72 -15.93 -20.63
C ARG A 49 13.12 -16.42 -19.31
N GLU A 50 12.46 -15.53 -18.56
CA GLU A 50 11.80 -15.89 -17.29
C GLU A 50 10.57 -16.78 -17.50
N LEU A 51 9.77 -16.54 -18.55
CA LEU A 51 8.67 -17.43 -18.91
C LEU A 51 9.17 -18.83 -19.28
N GLU A 52 10.13 -18.94 -20.19
CA GLU A 52 10.72 -20.22 -20.60
C GLU A 52 11.30 -21.00 -19.41
N ARG A 53 11.95 -20.28 -18.47
CA ARG A 53 12.42 -20.87 -17.22
C ARG A 53 11.28 -21.33 -16.32
N SER A 54 10.20 -20.57 -16.23
CA SER A 54 9.04 -20.95 -15.43
C SER A 54 8.42 -22.26 -15.93
N GLU A 55 8.38 -22.46 -17.25
CA GLU A 55 7.86 -23.65 -17.92
C GLU A 55 8.80 -24.86 -17.77
N ALA A 56 10.12 -24.62 -17.80
CA ALA A 56 11.12 -25.68 -17.66
C ALA A 56 11.38 -26.10 -16.21
N ALA A 57 11.00 -25.29 -15.23
CA ALA A 57 11.25 -25.53 -13.82
C ALA A 57 10.24 -26.52 -13.20
N THR A 58 10.56 -27.02 -12.00
CA THR A 58 9.55 -27.73 -11.18
C THR A 58 8.36 -26.82 -10.91
N PRO A 59 7.10 -27.33 -10.81
CA PRO A 59 5.91 -26.49 -10.71
C PRO A 59 5.97 -25.42 -9.61
N LEU A 60 6.57 -25.75 -8.47
CA LEU A 60 6.80 -24.80 -7.38
C LEU A 60 7.71 -23.62 -7.79
N VAL A 61 8.90 -23.92 -8.32
CA VAL A 61 9.85 -22.90 -8.79
C VAL A 61 9.26 -22.10 -9.94
N GLY A 62 8.60 -22.79 -10.87
CA GLY A 62 7.93 -22.17 -12.01
C GLY A 62 6.84 -21.20 -11.57
N ALA A 63 5.99 -21.58 -10.61
CA ALA A 63 4.97 -20.70 -10.06
C ALA A 63 5.57 -19.43 -9.42
N HIS A 64 6.69 -19.55 -8.72
CA HIS A 64 7.38 -18.38 -8.14
C HIS A 64 7.91 -17.43 -9.20
N ILE A 65 8.51 -17.95 -10.28
CA ILE A 65 8.98 -17.13 -11.40
C ILE A 65 7.79 -16.45 -12.10
N LEU A 66 6.73 -17.21 -12.36
CA LEU A 66 5.51 -16.73 -13.03
C LEU A 66 4.86 -15.54 -12.30
N GLU A 67 4.79 -15.59 -10.96
CA GLU A 67 4.25 -14.49 -10.14
C GLU A 67 4.98 -13.16 -10.31
N LYS A 68 6.25 -13.21 -10.74
CA LYS A 68 7.10 -12.03 -10.87
C LYS A 68 7.17 -11.52 -12.30
N LEU A 69 6.71 -12.31 -13.25
CA LEU A 69 6.71 -11.99 -14.67
C LEU A 69 6.01 -10.66 -15.00
N PRO A 70 4.84 -10.31 -14.42
CA PRO A 70 4.17 -9.04 -14.72
C PRO A 70 5.02 -7.80 -14.41
N TRP A 71 5.87 -7.89 -13.39
CA TRP A 71 6.76 -6.81 -12.96
C TRP A 71 7.92 -6.55 -13.95
N LEU A 72 8.08 -7.44 -14.93
CA LEU A 72 9.08 -7.31 -15.98
C LEU A 72 8.52 -6.73 -17.27
N PHE A 73 7.19 -6.59 -17.41
CA PHE A 73 6.62 -6.00 -18.61
C PHE A 73 6.97 -4.52 -18.68
N PRO A 74 7.70 -4.07 -19.72
CA PRO A 74 8.01 -2.66 -19.85
C PRO A 74 6.74 -1.87 -20.17
N ASP A 75 6.70 -0.62 -19.70
CA ASP A 75 5.68 0.33 -20.15
C ASP A 75 6.06 0.81 -21.55
N VAL A 76 5.23 0.42 -22.52
CA VAL A 76 5.32 0.81 -23.93
C VAL A 76 3.97 1.31 -24.43
N SER A 77 3.14 1.81 -23.52
CA SER A 77 1.79 2.31 -23.81
C SER A 77 1.76 3.52 -24.75
N ASN A 78 2.93 4.15 -24.98
CA ASN A 78 3.12 5.21 -25.97
C ASN A 78 3.29 4.71 -27.41
N LEU A 79 3.38 3.39 -27.64
CA LEU A 79 3.52 2.80 -28.96
C LEU A 79 2.15 2.54 -29.61
N HIS A 80 2.05 2.82 -30.90
CA HIS A 80 0.85 2.49 -31.68
C HIS A 80 0.65 0.97 -31.84
N ASP A 81 1.75 0.23 -32.00
CA ASP A 81 1.77 -1.23 -32.15
C ASP A 81 2.37 -1.92 -30.91
N GLU A 82 1.83 -1.62 -29.72
CA GLU A 82 2.27 -2.25 -28.46
C GLU A 82 2.22 -3.79 -28.55
N PRO A 83 3.32 -4.51 -28.23
CA PRO A 83 3.32 -5.97 -28.18
C PRO A 83 2.28 -6.53 -27.20
N ARG A 84 1.60 -7.63 -27.57
CA ARG A 84 0.48 -8.20 -26.80
C ARG A 84 0.89 -9.00 -25.56
N CYS A 85 2.05 -8.72 -24.95
CA CYS A 85 2.64 -9.53 -23.86
C CYS A 85 1.67 -9.82 -22.72
N ARG A 86 0.93 -8.79 -22.29
CA ARG A 86 -0.01 -8.89 -21.17
C ARG A 86 -1.19 -9.80 -21.52
N LEU A 87 -1.77 -9.64 -22.71
CA LEU A 87 -2.86 -10.50 -23.20
C LEU A 87 -2.40 -11.93 -23.43
N ASP A 88 -1.24 -12.13 -24.05
CA ASP A 88 -0.66 -13.45 -24.27
C ASP A 88 -0.50 -14.21 -22.93
N LEU A 89 -0.16 -13.50 -21.84
CA LEU A 89 -0.07 -14.11 -20.51
C LEU A 89 -1.44 -14.53 -19.95
N VAL A 90 -2.47 -13.71 -20.14
CA VAL A 90 -3.84 -14.05 -19.71
C VAL A 90 -4.36 -15.24 -20.50
N ASP A 91 -4.14 -15.25 -21.82
CA ASP A 91 -4.57 -16.34 -22.72
C ASP A 91 -3.88 -17.65 -22.31
N ALA A 92 -2.56 -17.62 -22.08
CA ALA A 92 -1.79 -18.78 -21.62
C ALA A 92 -2.25 -19.29 -20.24
N ALA A 93 -2.47 -18.38 -19.28
CA ALA A 93 -2.96 -18.74 -17.95
C ALA A 93 -4.38 -19.33 -18.01
N SER A 94 -5.25 -18.79 -18.86
CA SER A 94 -6.62 -19.25 -19.06
C SER A 94 -6.66 -20.66 -19.64
N ALA A 95 -5.88 -20.92 -20.70
CA ALA A 95 -5.74 -22.27 -21.29
C ALA A 95 -5.22 -23.27 -20.24
N ALA A 96 -4.10 -22.94 -19.56
CA ALA A 96 -3.51 -23.80 -18.54
C ALA A 96 -4.45 -24.10 -17.34
N THR A 97 -5.42 -23.24 -17.08
CA THR A 97 -6.33 -23.38 -15.92
C THR A 97 -7.63 -24.09 -16.28
N PHE A 98 -8.18 -23.86 -17.47
CA PHE A 98 -9.54 -24.26 -17.82
C PHE A 98 -9.65 -25.37 -18.86
N ASP A 99 -8.53 -25.83 -19.43
CA ASP A 99 -8.53 -26.96 -20.36
C ASP A 99 -8.76 -28.31 -19.64
N GLU A 100 -8.56 -28.37 -18.32
CA GLU A 100 -8.81 -29.56 -17.49
C GLU A 100 -10.08 -29.40 -16.62
N THR A 101 -10.79 -30.51 -16.37
CA THR A 101 -11.90 -30.57 -15.41
C THR A 101 -11.79 -31.84 -14.57
N PRO A 102 -11.73 -31.76 -13.22
CA PRO A 102 -11.79 -30.54 -12.39
C PRO A 102 -10.56 -29.63 -12.59
N VAL A 103 -10.72 -28.34 -12.27
CA VAL A 103 -9.59 -27.37 -12.27
C VAL A 103 -8.59 -27.82 -11.20
N VAL A 104 -7.34 -28.01 -11.59
CA VAL A 104 -6.28 -28.49 -10.71
C VAL A 104 -5.87 -27.41 -9.73
N PHE A 105 -6.17 -27.62 -8.44
CA PHE A 105 -5.73 -26.73 -7.39
C PHE A 105 -4.28 -27.07 -7.00
N SER A 106 -3.34 -26.21 -7.37
CA SER A 106 -1.92 -26.35 -7.09
C SER A 106 -1.26 -24.98 -6.85
N ARG A 107 0.01 -24.99 -6.45
CA ARG A 107 0.81 -23.76 -6.36
C ARG A 107 0.94 -23.01 -7.69
N TRP A 108 0.96 -23.75 -8.80
CA TRP A 108 0.99 -23.19 -10.15
C TRP A 108 -0.27 -22.38 -10.46
N LEU A 109 -1.46 -22.90 -10.15
CA LEU A 109 -2.72 -22.15 -10.32
C LEU A 109 -2.70 -20.82 -9.53
N ILE A 110 -2.20 -20.83 -8.30
CA ILE A 110 -2.05 -19.61 -7.50
C ILE A 110 -1.06 -18.64 -8.14
N GLY A 111 0.03 -19.16 -8.73
CA GLY A 111 0.97 -18.38 -9.53
C GLY A 111 0.29 -17.72 -10.72
N CYS A 112 -0.52 -18.45 -11.49
CA CYS A 112 -1.31 -17.90 -12.60
C CYS A 112 -2.28 -16.81 -12.14
N ILE A 113 -3.00 -17.02 -11.03
CA ILE A 113 -3.94 -16.03 -10.47
C ILE A 113 -3.24 -14.72 -10.15
N ARG A 114 -2.09 -14.79 -9.45
CA ARG A 114 -1.32 -13.61 -9.07
C ARG A 114 -0.63 -12.96 -10.27
N ALA A 115 -0.08 -13.76 -11.18
CA ALA A 115 0.53 -13.24 -12.40
C ALA A 115 -0.48 -12.45 -13.23
N VAL A 116 -1.66 -13.02 -13.49
CA VAL A 116 -2.76 -12.29 -14.18
C VAL A 116 -3.23 -11.10 -13.33
N GLY A 117 -3.33 -11.29 -12.02
CA GLY A 117 -3.71 -10.29 -11.03
C GLY A 117 -2.81 -9.05 -10.93
N ASP A 118 -1.52 -9.19 -11.20
CA ASP A 118 -0.54 -8.10 -11.14
C ASP A 118 -0.32 -7.41 -12.49
N LEU A 119 -0.98 -7.87 -13.57
CA LEU A 119 -0.90 -7.20 -14.87
C LEU A 119 -1.47 -5.79 -14.82
N GLN A 120 -0.71 -4.84 -15.37
CA GLN A 120 -1.18 -3.49 -15.63
C GLN A 120 -2.37 -3.51 -16.61
N SER A 121 -3.47 -2.88 -16.21
CA SER A 121 -4.72 -2.87 -16.98
C SER A 121 -4.71 -1.85 -18.14
N THR A 122 -4.47 -2.34 -19.36
CA THR A 122 -5.04 -1.72 -20.58
C THR A 122 -6.50 -2.20 -20.75
N ARG A 123 -7.30 -1.54 -21.58
CA ARG A 123 -8.74 -1.88 -21.70
C ARG A 123 -8.99 -3.35 -22.06
N ASP A 124 -8.26 -3.85 -23.05
CA ASP A 124 -8.33 -5.24 -23.53
C ASP A 124 -7.79 -6.24 -22.50
N VAL A 125 -6.68 -5.92 -21.82
CA VAL A 125 -6.14 -6.75 -20.73
C VAL A 125 -7.11 -6.83 -19.56
N MET A 126 -7.73 -5.71 -19.18
CA MET A 126 -8.71 -5.63 -18.10
C MET A 126 -9.91 -6.53 -18.38
N ASP A 127 -10.46 -6.52 -19.60
CA ASP A 127 -11.59 -7.37 -19.98
C ASP A 127 -11.21 -8.86 -19.88
N ALA A 128 -10.07 -9.26 -20.46
CA ALA A 128 -9.61 -10.65 -20.44
C ALA A 128 -9.30 -11.14 -19.01
N LYS A 129 -8.58 -10.33 -18.24
CA LYS A 129 -8.27 -10.58 -16.83
C LYS A 129 -9.52 -10.71 -15.97
N THR A 130 -10.51 -9.84 -16.17
CA THR A 130 -11.79 -9.87 -15.46
C THR A 130 -12.51 -11.18 -15.71
N VAL A 131 -12.58 -11.64 -16.97
CA VAL A 131 -13.18 -12.94 -17.32
C VAL A 131 -12.48 -14.10 -16.60
N TYR A 132 -11.15 -14.14 -16.67
CA TYR A 132 -10.34 -15.19 -16.03
C TYR A 132 -10.53 -15.21 -14.50
N LEU A 133 -10.34 -14.07 -13.83
CA LEU A 133 -10.41 -13.97 -12.37
C LEU A 133 -11.84 -14.15 -11.84
N ARG A 134 -12.86 -13.61 -12.52
CA ARG A 134 -14.27 -13.83 -12.15
C ARG A 134 -14.62 -15.30 -12.19
N ARG A 135 -14.25 -16.01 -13.26
CA ARG A 135 -14.54 -17.44 -13.41
C ARG A 135 -13.95 -18.26 -12.27
N LEU A 136 -12.77 -17.89 -11.75
CA LEU A 136 -12.18 -18.53 -10.56
C LEU A 136 -12.84 -18.09 -9.25
N ALA A 137 -13.21 -16.80 -9.11
CA ALA A 137 -13.87 -16.27 -7.92
C ALA A 137 -15.32 -16.76 -7.73
N GLU A 138 -15.92 -17.32 -8.78
CA GLU A 138 -17.27 -17.91 -8.82
C GLU A 138 -17.23 -19.43 -9.01
N LEU A 139 -16.03 -20.02 -9.07
CA LEU A 139 -15.88 -21.46 -9.26
C LEU A 139 -16.40 -22.21 -8.03
N ASP A 140 -17.31 -23.14 -8.25
CA ASP A 140 -17.79 -24.05 -7.22
C ASP A 140 -16.65 -24.96 -6.72
N GLU A 141 -16.56 -25.16 -5.41
CA GLU A 141 -15.52 -25.99 -4.78
C GLU A 141 -15.57 -27.44 -5.27
N ALA A 142 -16.73 -27.94 -5.70
CA ALA A 142 -16.87 -29.26 -6.31
C ALA A 142 -16.09 -29.40 -7.64
N ARG A 143 -15.85 -28.27 -8.33
CA ARG A 143 -15.11 -28.21 -9.61
C ARG A 143 -13.61 -28.01 -9.44
N LEU A 144 -13.14 -27.85 -8.21
CA LEU A 144 -11.72 -27.80 -7.86
C LEU A 144 -11.25 -29.19 -7.42
N SER A 145 -10.05 -29.61 -7.85
CA SER A 145 -9.40 -30.78 -7.26
C SER A 145 -9.06 -30.52 -5.78
N ALA A 146 -8.71 -31.58 -5.03
CA ALA A 146 -7.94 -31.38 -3.81
C ALA A 146 -6.61 -30.69 -4.14
N TYR A 147 -5.99 -30.02 -3.16
CA TYR A 147 -4.68 -29.39 -3.39
C TYR A 147 -3.63 -30.44 -3.74
N GLN A 148 -2.92 -30.19 -4.84
CA GLN A 148 -1.83 -31.04 -5.31
C GLN A 148 -0.49 -30.42 -4.93
N PHE A 149 0.22 -31.08 -4.02
CA PHE A 149 1.54 -30.66 -3.59
C PHE A 149 2.59 -30.96 -4.66
N SER A 150 3.42 -29.96 -4.97
CA SER A 150 4.64 -30.18 -5.76
C SER A 150 5.78 -30.71 -4.87
N PRO A 151 6.81 -31.35 -5.45
CA PRO A 151 8.02 -31.72 -4.71
C PRO A 151 8.66 -30.51 -4.00
N GLY A 152 8.90 -30.63 -2.69
CA GLY A 152 9.48 -29.55 -1.86
C GLY A 152 8.46 -28.60 -1.23
N GLU A 153 7.17 -28.73 -1.57
CA GLU A 153 6.11 -28.03 -0.84
C GLU A 153 5.86 -28.70 0.51
N SER A 154 5.60 -27.90 1.54
CA SER A 154 5.37 -28.38 2.91
C SER A 154 4.30 -27.55 3.60
N GLY A 155 3.67 -28.11 4.62
CA GLY A 155 2.62 -27.44 5.39
C GLY A 155 1.23 -28.02 5.14
N PRO A 156 0.20 -27.47 5.79
CA PRO A 156 -1.17 -27.91 5.59
C PRO A 156 -1.66 -27.60 4.18
N SER A 157 -2.50 -28.47 3.63
CA SER A 157 -3.20 -28.19 2.37
C SER A 157 -4.02 -26.91 2.52
N PRO A 158 -3.87 -25.93 1.62
CA PRO A 158 -4.82 -24.83 1.49
C PRO A 158 -6.27 -25.33 1.36
N PRO A 159 -7.26 -24.61 1.92
CA PRO A 159 -8.67 -24.89 1.63
C PRO A 159 -9.00 -24.49 0.19
N LYS A 160 -9.94 -25.18 -0.46
CA LYS A 160 -10.36 -24.88 -1.85
C LYS A 160 -10.84 -23.44 -2.04
N SER A 161 -11.55 -22.89 -1.05
CA SER A 161 -11.96 -21.48 -1.01
C SER A 161 -10.81 -20.49 -1.17
N TYR A 162 -9.55 -20.87 -0.92
CA TYR A 162 -8.39 -20.02 -1.15
C TYR A 162 -8.27 -19.56 -2.62
N VAL A 163 -8.55 -20.43 -3.59
CA VAL A 163 -8.55 -20.06 -5.03
C VAL A 163 -9.50 -18.91 -5.29
N ARG A 164 -10.71 -19.00 -4.73
CA ARG A 164 -11.74 -17.98 -4.83
C ARG A 164 -11.29 -16.66 -4.20
N TYR A 165 -10.69 -16.69 -3.02
CA TYR A 165 -10.23 -15.48 -2.33
C TYR A 165 -9.04 -14.83 -3.02
N ALA A 166 -8.08 -15.62 -3.49
CA ALA A 166 -6.95 -15.11 -4.25
C ALA A 166 -7.43 -14.42 -5.54
N ALA A 167 -8.32 -15.07 -6.30
CA ALA A 167 -8.88 -14.49 -7.52
C ALA A 167 -9.70 -13.22 -7.25
N LEU A 168 -10.53 -13.23 -6.20
CA LEU A 168 -11.32 -12.07 -5.81
C LEU A 168 -10.45 -10.89 -5.38
N SER A 169 -9.39 -11.14 -4.59
CA SER A 169 -8.45 -10.10 -4.18
C SER A 169 -7.79 -9.44 -5.39
N MET A 170 -7.30 -10.25 -6.33
CA MET A 170 -6.69 -9.75 -7.57
C MET A 170 -7.68 -8.95 -8.44
N LEU A 171 -8.94 -9.40 -8.51
CA LEU A 171 -9.99 -8.70 -9.26
C LEU A 171 -10.26 -7.30 -8.69
N VAL A 172 -10.29 -7.19 -7.36
CA VAL A 172 -10.60 -5.96 -6.62
C VAL A 172 -9.46 -4.93 -6.71
N SER A 173 -8.21 -5.39 -6.65
CA SER A 173 -7.02 -4.53 -6.69
C SER A 173 -6.88 -3.75 -8.01
N ASP A 174 -7.26 -4.33 -9.14
CA ASP A 174 -6.96 -3.77 -10.48
C ASP A 174 -8.10 -2.94 -11.09
N GLY A 175 -9.02 -2.46 -10.27
CA GLY A 175 -9.92 -1.42 -10.74
C GLY A 175 -11.02 -1.92 -11.69
N ILE A 176 -11.88 -2.86 -11.25
CA ILE A 176 -13.06 -3.35 -12.00
C ILE A 176 -13.81 -2.20 -12.76
N PRO A 177 -14.38 -2.45 -13.95
CA PRO A 177 -15.22 -1.47 -14.63
C PRO A 177 -16.41 -0.98 -13.78
N LEU A 178 -16.74 0.32 -13.88
CA LEU A 178 -17.82 0.98 -13.14
C LEU A 178 -19.20 0.32 -13.29
N HIS A 179 -19.48 -0.34 -14.42
CA HIS A 179 -20.78 -0.96 -14.69
C HIS A 179 -21.06 -2.21 -13.84
N GLU A 180 -20.07 -2.70 -13.09
CA GLU A 180 -20.22 -3.85 -12.18
C GLU A 180 -20.39 -3.44 -10.72
N ALA A 181 -20.40 -2.13 -10.44
CA ALA A 181 -20.49 -1.60 -9.08
C ALA A 181 -21.72 -2.17 -8.34
N GLU A 182 -22.90 -2.21 -8.98
CA GLU A 182 -24.12 -2.74 -8.36
C GLU A 182 -23.96 -4.19 -7.87
N ALA A 183 -23.35 -5.05 -8.70
CA ALA A 183 -23.11 -6.44 -8.33
C ALA A 183 -22.14 -6.55 -7.15
N LEU A 184 -21.13 -5.67 -7.08
CA LEU A 184 -20.20 -5.59 -5.95
C LEU A 184 -20.88 -5.09 -4.67
N PHE A 185 -21.70 -4.04 -4.74
CA PHE A 185 -22.51 -3.55 -3.61
C PHE A 185 -23.40 -4.66 -3.07
N ARG A 186 -24.15 -5.33 -3.95
CA ARG A 186 -25.05 -6.43 -3.58
C ARG A 186 -24.31 -7.62 -2.98
N ARG A 187 -23.15 -7.99 -3.56
CA ARG A 187 -22.32 -9.08 -3.04
C ARG A 187 -21.74 -8.73 -1.67
N LEU A 188 -21.26 -7.51 -1.46
CA LEU A 188 -20.77 -7.06 -0.16
C LEU A 188 -21.90 -7.00 0.88
N GLN A 189 -23.09 -6.56 0.48
CA GLN A 189 -24.27 -6.48 1.36
C GLN A 189 -24.76 -7.86 1.80
N THR A 190 -24.74 -8.86 0.91
CA THR A 190 -25.28 -10.20 1.17
C THR A 190 -24.23 -11.23 1.57
N SER A 191 -22.94 -10.88 1.57
CA SER A 191 -21.88 -11.82 1.94
C SER A 191 -21.95 -12.16 3.43
N ALA A 192 -22.21 -13.43 3.73
CA ALA A 192 -22.06 -14.00 5.07
C ALA A 192 -20.59 -14.30 5.43
N ASP A 193 -19.69 -14.20 4.47
CA ASP A 193 -18.27 -14.47 4.64
C ASP A 193 -17.47 -13.17 4.81
N ASP A 194 -16.85 -13.06 5.98
CA ASP A 194 -16.08 -11.88 6.39
C ASP A 194 -14.84 -11.64 5.52
N ARG A 195 -14.26 -12.70 4.93
CA ARG A 195 -13.11 -12.56 4.02
C ARG A 195 -13.54 -11.87 2.73
N THR A 196 -14.63 -12.34 2.15
CA THR A 196 -15.25 -11.68 0.98
C THR A 196 -15.63 -10.24 1.32
N ALA A 197 -16.21 -10.01 2.50
CA ALA A 197 -16.61 -8.67 2.91
C ALA A 197 -15.42 -7.71 3.06
N TRP A 198 -14.31 -8.18 3.64
CA TRP A 198 -13.07 -7.40 3.74
C TRP A 198 -12.47 -7.12 2.36
N ILE A 199 -12.33 -8.14 1.51
CA ILE A 199 -11.72 -7.99 0.17
C ILE A 199 -12.50 -6.98 -0.66
N LEU A 200 -13.82 -7.05 -0.67
CA LEU A 200 -14.66 -6.16 -1.47
C LEU A 200 -14.72 -4.72 -0.93
N HIS A 201 -14.45 -4.51 0.37
CA HIS A 201 -14.68 -3.22 1.03
C HIS A 201 -13.90 -2.07 0.38
N ASP A 202 -12.57 -2.20 0.22
CA ASP A 202 -11.73 -1.10 -0.25
C ASP A 202 -12.11 -0.64 -1.66
N LYS A 203 -12.45 -1.59 -2.55
CA LYS A 203 -12.91 -1.27 -3.90
C LYS A 203 -14.28 -0.60 -3.93
N VAL A 204 -15.22 -1.04 -3.09
CA VAL A 204 -16.52 -0.37 -2.96
C VAL A 204 -16.34 1.07 -2.45
N MET A 205 -15.39 1.31 -1.53
CA MET A 205 -15.08 2.66 -1.06
C MET A 205 -14.43 3.52 -2.15
N SER A 206 -13.54 2.96 -2.97
CA SER A 206 -12.98 3.65 -4.13
C SER A 206 -14.06 4.11 -5.12
N TYR A 207 -15.10 3.28 -5.35
CA TYR A 207 -16.24 3.66 -6.19
C TYR A 207 -17.10 4.74 -5.55
N LEU A 208 -17.46 4.62 -4.27
CA LEU A 208 -18.23 5.64 -3.58
C LEU A 208 -17.50 6.98 -3.58
N GLY A 209 -16.19 6.97 -3.31
CA GLY A 209 -15.34 8.14 -3.45
C GLY A 209 -15.50 8.76 -4.84
N THR A 210 -15.21 8.00 -5.90
CA THR A 210 -15.26 8.50 -7.29
C THR A 210 -16.64 9.02 -7.70
N ALA A 211 -17.70 8.29 -7.36
CA ALA A 211 -19.08 8.61 -7.73
C ALA A 211 -19.53 9.96 -7.15
N ILE A 212 -19.09 10.27 -5.94
CA ILE A 212 -19.51 11.47 -5.21
C ILE A 212 -18.79 12.74 -5.69
N TYR A 213 -17.61 12.63 -6.30
CA TYR A 213 -16.88 13.78 -6.84
C TYR A 213 -17.16 14.10 -8.30
N ARG A 214 -17.42 13.07 -9.11
CA ARG A 214 -17.37 13.24 -10.57
C ARG A 214 -18.73 13.41 -11.24
N THR A 215 -19.84 13.25 -10.52
CA THR A 215 -21.18 13.35 -11.13
C THR A 215 -22.25 13.75 -10.13
N PRO A 216 -23.09 14.76 -10.44
CA PRO A 216 -24.29 15.03 -9.68
C PRO A 216 -25.37 13.98 -10.02
N TRP A 217 -25.56 13.04 -9.09
CA TRP A 217 -26.77 12.24 -8.79
C TRP A 217 -27.17 11.03 -9.67
N HIS A 218 -27.35 9.89 -8.97
CA HIS A 218 -28.50 8.94 -9.02
C HIS A 218 -28.22 7.42 -9.14
N ALA A 219 -27.11 6.95 -9.70
CA ALA A 219 -27.00 5.50 -9.98
C ALA A 219 -26.57 4.61 -8.79
N ILE A 220 -26.05 5.20 -7.70
CA ILE A 220 -25.42 4.45 -6.59
C ILE A 220 -26.07 4.77 -5.23
N ASP A 221 -26.94 5.78 -5.13
CA ASP A 221 -27.42 6.29 -3.84
C ASP A 221 -28.27 5.25 -3.09
N ASP A 222 -29.18 4.56 -3.77
CA ASP A 222 -30.04 3.55 -3.14
C ASP A 222 -29.25 2.29 -2.76
N GLN A 223 -28.30 1.84 -3.59
CA GLN A 223 -27.46 0.70 -3.23
C GLN A 223 -26.46 1.05 -2.12
N ALA A 224 -25.87 2.24 -2.15
CA ALA A 224 -25.00 2.73 -1.09
C ALA A 224 -25.77 2.87 0.23
N LYS A 225 -26.96 3.47 0.19
CA LYS A 225 -27.85 3.57 1.35
C LYS A 225 -28.23 2.19 1.89
N GLY A 226 -28.58 1.25 1.02
CA GLY A 226 -28.87 -0.14 1.37
C GLY A 226 -27.68 -0.84 2.03
N LEU A 227 -26.48 -0.65 1.47
CA LEU A 227 -25.23 -1.17 2.01
C LEU A 227 -24.95 -0.59 3.41
N PHE A 228 -25.03 0.73 3.58
CA PHE A 228 -24.72 1.39 4.85
C PHE A 228 -25.75 1.04 5.93
N ARG A 229 -27.04 0.93 5.56
CA ARG A 229 -28.09 0.41 6.45
C ARG A 229 -27.81 -1.03 6.90
N SER A 230 -27.22 -1.86 6.05
CA SER A 230 -26.82 -3.22 6.45
C SER A 230 -25.59 -3.25 7.35
N TRP A 231 -24.68 -2.29 7.21
CA TRP A 231 -23.45 -2.22 8.00
C TRP A 231 -23.69 -1.83 9.45
N LEU A 232 -24.59 -0.87 9.71
CA LEU A 232 -24.87 -0.39 11.07
C LEU A 232 -25.21 -1.52 12.07
N PRO A 233 -26.20 -2.40 11.81
CA PRO A 233 -26.49 -3.52 12.69
C PRO A 233 -25.37 -4.57 12.70
N ASP A 234 -24.66 -4.79 11.58
CA ASP A 234 -23.53 -5.73 11.52
C ASP A 234 -22.36 -5.28 12.42
N MET A 235 -22.01 -3.99 12.38
CA MET A 235 -20.96 -3.42 13.24
C MET A 235 -21.36 -3.48 14.71
N GLN A 236 -22.62 -3.16 15.06
CA GLN A 236 -23.11 -3.31 16.42
C GLN A 236 -22.99 -4.75 16.92
N ARG A 237 -23.38 -5.73 16.10
CA ARG A 237 -23.23 -7.15 16.40
C ARG A 237 -21.75 -7.53 16.61
N ARG A 238 -20.85 -7.08 15.73
CA ARG A 238 -19.40 -7.36 15.84
C ARG A 238 -18.78 -6.76 17.08
N LEU A 239 -19.12 -5.51 17.41
CA LEU A 239 -18.63 -4.84 18.63
C LEU A 239 -18.97 -5.66 19.88
N GLN A 240 -20.15 -6.27 19.94
CA GLN A 240 -20.57 -7.15 21.04
C GLN A 240 -20.06 -8.60 20.92
N GLY A 241 -19.37 -8.93 19.83
CA GLY A 241 -18.83 -10.26 19.55
C GLY A 241 -17.54 -10.57 20.32
N PRO A 242 -17.03 -11.81 20.22
CA PRO A 242 -15.76 -12.18 20.81
C PRO A 242 -14.59 -11.40 20.15
N PRO A 243 -13.42 -11.33 20.82
CA PRO A 243 -12.22 -10.79 20.21
C PRO A 243 -11.87 -11.54 18.91
N ASP A 244 -11.89 -10.82 17.80
CA ASP A 244 -11.54 -11.32 16.48
C ASP A 244 -10.85 -10.20 15.69
N PRO A 245 -9.53 -10.33 15.38
CA PRO A 245 -8.77 -9.31 14.68
C PRO A 245 -9.41 -8.89 13.36
N LEU A 246 -9.97 -9.83 12.60
CA LEU A 246 -10.67 -9.51 11.35
C LEU A 246 -11.90 -8.65 11.59
N SER A 247 -12.79 -9.09 12.48
CA SER A 247 -14.00 -8.33 12.77
C SER A 247 -13.68 -6.92 13.23
N LEU A 248 -12.58 -6.74 13.97
CA LEU A 248 -12.05 -5.43 14.32
C LEU A 248 -11.63 -4.63 13.09
N GLU A 249 -10.85 -5.19 12.17
CA GLU A 249 -10.48 -4.51 10.91
C GLU A 249 -11.71 -4.10 10.11
N ILE A 250 -12.71 -4.97 9.98
CA ILE A 250 -13.94 -4.67 9.25
C ILE A 250 -14.69 -3.49 9.89
N VAL A 251 -14.80 -3.48 11.22
CA VAL A 251 -15.44 -2.37 11.96
C VAL A 251 -14.67 -1.07 11.75
N LEU A 252 -13.34 -1.08 11.92
CA LEU A 252 -12.50 0.10 11.74
C LEU A 252 -12.58 0.64 10.30
N GLN A 253 -12.52 -0.25 9.30
CA GLN A 253 -12.59 0.12 7.89
C GLN A 253 -13.93 0.77 7.50
N ARG A 254 -15.04 0.30 8.07
CA ARG A 254 -16.41 0.79 7.74
C ARG A 254 -16.80 2.05 8.50
N MET A 255 -16.16 2.32 9.63
CA MET A 255 -16.53 3.43 10.51
C MET A 255 -16.23 4.80 9.88
N LEU A 256 -15.09 4.98 9.20
CA LEU A 256 -14.77 6.25 8.54
C LEU A 256 -15.74 6.57 7.39
N PRO A 257 -16.04 5.64 6.47
CA PRO A 257 -17.08 5.86 5.47
C PRO A 257 -18.43 6.28 6.06
N LEU A 258 -18.85 5.73 7.21
CA LEU A 258 -20.09 6.17 7.86
C LEU A 258 -20.07 7.67 8.15
N GLY A 259 -18.96 8.19 8.69
CA GLY A 259 -18.82 9.62 8.94
C GLY A 259 -19.01 10.45 7.68
N VAL A 260 -18.25 10.09 6.65
CA VAL A 260 -18.21 10.84 5.38
C VAL A 260 -19.53 10.80 4.61
N PHE A 261 -20.25 9.66 4.63
CA PHE A 261 -21.37 9.44 3.72
C PHE A 261 -22.76 9.45 4.38
N SER A 262 -22.88 9.27 5.70
CA SER A 262 -24.21 9.06 6.31
C SER A 262 -25.13 10.29 6.20
N THR A 263 -24.58 11.52 6.22
CA THR A 263 -25.39 12.73 6.00
C THR A 263 -26.00 12.76 4.60
N LYS A 264 -25.20 12.42 3.56
CA LYS A 264 -25.69 12.37 2.16
C LYS A 264 -26.72 11.26 1.93
N LEU A 265 -26.57 10.14 2.64
CA LEU A 265 -27.46 8.97 2.51
C LEU A 265 -28.72 9.05 3.42
N GLY A 266 -28.81 10.05 4.30
CA GLY A 266 -29.90 10.20 5.27
C GLY A 266 -29.90 9.11 6.34
N LEU A 267 -28.73 8.81 6.91
CA LEU A 267 -28.47 7.84 7.98
C LEU A 267 -27.77 8.51 9.18
N THR A 268 -27.90 9.83 9.32
CA THR A 268 -27.16 10.64 10.29
C THR A 268 -27.40 10.20 11.72
N ASP A 269 -28.66 9.99 12.11
CA ASP A 269 -29.02 9.68 13.50
C ASP A 269 -28.51 8.29 13.91
N GLU A 270 -28.65 7.30 13.02
CA GLU A 270 -28.19 5.94 13.30
C GLU A 270 -26.67 5.84 13.34
N ALA A 271 -25.97 6.52 12.42
CA ALA A 271 -24.52 6.60 12.40
C ALA A 271 -24.00 7.33 13.65
N ARG A 272 -24.57 8.51 13.97
CA ARG A 272 -24.24 9.29 15.16
C ARG A 272 -24.37 8.45 16.42
N LYS A 273 -25.50 7.77 16.61
CA LYS A 273 -25.75 6.91 17.77
C LYS A 273 -24.69 5.80 17.92
N LEU A 274 -24.28 5.17 16.82
CA LEU A 274 -23.22 4.17 16.85
C LEU A 274 -21.87 4.78 17.27
N LEU A 275 -21.49 5.89 16.63
CA LEU A 275 -20.21 6.55 16.83
C LEU A 275 -20.09 7.13 18.25
N GLU A 276 -21.11 7.85 18.73
CA GLU A 276 -21.20 8.33 20.11
C GLU A 276 -21.18 7.20 21.12
N GLY A 277 -21.84 6.08 20.83
CA GLY A 277 -21.79 4.88 21.67
C GLY A 277 -20.38 4.30 21.79
N VAL A 278 -19.62 4.26 20.68
CA VAL A 278 -18.22 3.82 20.68
C VAL A 278 -17.33 4.77 21.46
N ILE A 279 -17.53 6.09 21.30
CA ILE A 279 -16.78 7.13 22.00
C ILE A 279 -17.08 7.10 23.50
N ALA A 280 -18.35 7.00 23.89
CA ALA A 280 -18.77 6.94 25.28
C ALA A 280 -18.21 5.69 25.99
N ALA A 281 -18.16 4.55 25.30
CA ALA A 281 -17.52 3.33 25.77
C ALA A 281 -15.98 3.38 25.68
N ARG A 282 -15.39 4.49 25.23
CA ARG A 282 -13.93 4.65 25.04
C ARG A 282 -13.30 3.59 24.12
N GLY A 283 -14.08 3.02 23.21
CA GLY A 283 -13.68 1.88 22.38
C GLY A 283 -13.52 0.55 23.14
N GLU A 284 -13.93 0.50 24.41
CA GLU A 284 -13.90 -0.72 25.23
C GLU A 284 -15.12 -1.58 24.92
N PHE A 285 -14.91 -2.58 24.08
CA PHE A 285 -15.94 -3.52 23.65
C PHE A 285 -15.44 -4.96 23.82
N PRO A 286 -16.34 -5.95 23.93
CA PRO A 286 -15.97 -7.37 23.86
C PRO A 286 -15.01 -7.68 22.71
N LEU A 287 -15.22 -7.10 21.53
CA LEU A 287 -14.36 -7.24 20.35
C LEU A 287 -12.89 -6.79 20.56
N THR A 288 -12.64 -5.81 21.44
CA THR A 288 -11.31 -5.23 21.63
C THR A 288 -10.52 -5.88 22.77
N ARG A 289 -11.13 -6.79 23.54
CA ARG A 289 -10.47 -7.43 24.69
C ARG A 289 -9.30 -8.31 24.26
N GLY A 290 -8.15 -8.12 24.88
CA GLY A 290 -6.95 -8.92 24.60
C GLY A 290 -6.18 -8.52 23.34
N ILE A 291 -6.59 -7.47 22.62
CA ILE A 291 -5.86 -6.92 21.47
C ILE A 291 -5.23 -5.58 21.90
N PRO A 292 -3.91 -5.52 22.19
CA PRO A 292 -3.27 -4.30 22.67
C PRO A 292 -3.47 -3.13 21.70
N GLY A 293 -3.96 -1.99 22.19
CA GLY A 293 -4.20 -0.78 21.37
C GLY A 293 -5.55 -0.74 20.65
N ALA A 294 -6.32 -1.83 20.58
CA ALA A 294 -7.56 -1.89 19.80
C ALA A 294 -8.65 -0.90 20.25
N ALA A 295 -8.83 -0.72 21.56
CA ALA A 295 -9.82 0.23 22.08
C ALA A 295 -9.49 1.69 21.71
N ARG A 296 -8.19 2.07 21.76
CA ARG A 296 -7.71 3.39 21.30
C ARG A 296 -8.03 3.57 19.83
N ASP A 297 -7.60 2.63 18.99
CA ASP A 297 -7.77 2.73 17.54
C ASP A 297 -9.25 2.87 17.19
N LEU A 298 -10.12 2.08 17.82
CA LEU A 298 -11.58 2.15 17.63
C LEU A 298 -12.18 3.50 18.07
N ALA A 299 -11.79 4.01 19.24
CA ALA A 299 -12.30 5.29 19.74
C ALA A 299 -11.84 6.48 18.89
N VAL A 300 -10.61 6.44 18.38
CA VAL A 300 -10.05 7.46 17.48
C VAL A 300 -10.78 7.46 16.14
N THR A 301 -10.95 6.28 15.53
CA THR A 301 -11.70 6.14 14.27
C THR A 301 -13.13 6.63 14.42
N ALA A 302 -13.79 6.35 15.56
CA ALA A 302 -15.16 6.79 15.82
C ALA A 302 -15.29 8.31 15.90
N ARG A 303 -14.33 9.02 16.49
CA ARG A 303 -14.35 10.48 16.54
C ARG A 303 -14.12 11.13 15.20
N LEU A 304 -13.18 10.61 14.43
CA LEU A 304 -12.95 11.11 13.08
C LEU A 304 -14.21 10.95 12.23
N ALA A 305 -14.83 9.77 12.31
CA ALA A 305 -16.11 9.55 11.65
C ALA A 305 -17.22 10.48 12.19
N LEU A 306 -17.31 10.72 13.51
CA LEU A 306 -18.32 11.62 14.06
C LEU A 306 -18.08 13.06 13.62
N PHE A 307 -16.83 13.49 13.55
CA PHE A 307 -16.46 14.80 13.07
C PHE A 307 -16.80 14.99 11.59
N ASP A 308 -16.48 14.02 10.74
CA ASP A 308 -16.87 14.02 9.32
C ASP A 308 -18.40 14.06 9.16
N LEU A 309 -19.12 13.41 10.07
CA LEU A 309 -20.59 13.41 10.10
C LEU A 309 -21.16 14.79 10.46
N GLU A 310 -20.55 15.46 11.44
CA GLU A 310 -20.92 16.79 11.94
C GLU A 310 -20.48 17.93 11.04
N THR A 311 -19.44 17.69 10.26
CA THR A 311 -18.85 18.67 9.34
C THR A 311 -18.82 18.06 7.94
N PRO A 312 -19.96 18.03 7.21
CA PRO A 312 -20.00 17.37 5.91
C PRO A 312 -19.06 18.06 4.92
N HIS A 313 -17.92 17.45 4.65
CA HIS A 313 -16.96 17.98 3.70
C HIS A 313 -17.29 17.55 2.28
N THR A 314 -16.86 18.39 1.33
CA THR A 314 -16.84 17.96 -0.06
C THR A 314 -15.77 16.90 -0.26
N SER A 315 -14.58 16.97 0.38
CA SER A 315 -13.43 16.04 0.23
C SER A 315 -13.46 14.79 1.15
N THR A 316 -12.87 13.69 0.68
CA THR A 316 -12.74 12.35 1.32
C THR A 316 -11.28 12.07 1.71
N SER A 317 -10.36 13.01 1.45
CA SER A 317 -8.91 12.81 1.59
C SER A 317 -8.41 12.67 3.03
N VAL A 318 -9.29 12.64 4.03
CA VAL A 318 -8.96 12.61 5.47
C VAL A 318 -8.26 11.32 5.91
N ARG A 319 -8.24 10.27 5.07
CA ARG A 319 -7.49 9.03 5.34
C ARG A 319 -6.00 9.25 5.66
N THR A 320 -5.38 10.33 5.17
CA THR A 320 -3.95 10.63 5.40
C THR A 320 -3.62 11.15 6.80
N LEU A 321 -4.61 11.37 7.67
CA LEU A 321 -4.42 12.00 8.98
C LEU A 321 -4.77 11.08 10.16
N LEU A 322 -5.10 9.82 9.88
CA LEU A 322 -5.23 8.84 10.95
C LEU A 322 -3.86 8.67 11.61
N PRO A 323 -3.77 8.67 12.94
CA PRO A 323 -2.55 8.21 13.58
C PRO A 323 -2.23 6.80 13.13
N SER A 324 -0.96 6.44 13.29
CA SER A 324 -0.59 5.05 13.15
C SER A 324 -1.38 4.20 14.15
N PRO A 325 -1.89 3.03 13.72
CA PRO A 325 -2.58 2.13 14.62
C PRO A 325 -1.66 1.74 15.78
N ALA A 326 -2.17 1.80 17.01
CA ALA A 326 -1.39 1.41 18.20
C ALA A 326 -1.23 -0.11 18.31
N ARG A 327 -2.11 -0.86 17.65
CA ARG A 327 -2.05 -2.33 17.57
C ARG A 327 -1.23 -2.79 16.35
N LYS A 328 -0.79 -4.04 16.38
CA LYS A 328 -0.39 -4.76 15.15
C LYS A 328 -1.61 -4.87 14.24
N VAL A 329 -1.57 -4.19 13.09
CA VAL A 329 -2.63 -4.26 12.09
C VAL A 329 -2.75 -5.69 11.61
N PHE A 330 -3.95 -6.24 11.69
CA PHE A 330 -4.23 -7.52 11.05
C PHE A 330 -4.25 -7.29 9.54
N ARG A 331 -3.39 -8.01 8.81
CA ARG A 331 -3.24 -7.88 7.36
C ARG A 331 -3.76 -9.14 6.68
N PRO A 332 -5.03 -9.19 6.26
CA PRO A 332 -5.63 -10.37 5.61
C PRO A 332 -4.83 -10.93 4.43
N ASP A 333 -4.20 -10.06 3.66
CA ASP A 333 -3.31 -10.41 2.57
C ASP A 333 -2.05 -11.16 3.04
N GLU A 334 -1.47 -10.76 4.18
CA GLU A 334 -0.30 -11.40 4.79
C GLU A 334 -0.65 -12.60 5.69
N GLU A 335 -1.88 -12.67 6.21
CA GLU A 335 -2.29 -13.66 7.21
C GLU A 335 -3.18 -14.77 6.64
N TRP A 336 -4.02 -14.49 5.64
CA TRP A 336 -4.88 -15.50 5.01
C TRP A 336 -4.56 -15.77 3.55
N LEU A 337 -4.23 -14.72 2.78
CA LEU A 337 -3.82 -14.88 1.39
C LEU A 337 -2.33 -15.23 1.28
N ARG A 338 -1.62 -15.33 2.40
CA ARG A 338 -0.31 -15.95 2.44
C ARG A 338 -0.41 -17.41 2.03
N ASP A 339 0.61 -17.87 1.32
CA ASP A 339 0.73 -19.24 0.85
C ASP A 339 0.57 -20.23 2.02
N PRO A 340 -0.53 -21.01 2.11
CA PRO A 340 -0.80 -21.86 3.28
C PRO A 340 0.12 -23.06 3.39
N ALA A 341 0.73 -23.45 2.27
CA ALA A 341 1.82 -24.42 2.19
C ALA A 341 3.10 -23.65 1.87
N PRO A 342 3.77 -23.02 2.87
CA PRO A 342 4.98 -22.24 2.62
C PRO A 342 6.03 -23.16 2.02
N ALA A 343 6.18 -23.02 0.72
CA ALA A 343 7.05 -23.85 -0.06
C ALA A 343 8.42 -23.19 -0.12
N ARG A 344 9.44 -23.93 0.31
CA ARG A 344 10.83 -23.53 0.10
C ARG A 344 11.38 -24.43 -0.98
N PRO A 345 11.71 -23.88 -2.15
CA PRO A 345 12.38 -24.64 -3.19
C PRO A 345 13.59 -25.37 -2.59
N PRO A 346 13.91 -26.59 -3.06
CA PRO A 346 15.08 -27.32 -2.60
C PRO A 346 16.35 -26.47 -2.69
N ALA A 347 17.27 -26.61 -1.74
CA ALA A 347 18.50 -25.79 -1.70
C ALA A 347 19.29 -25.85 -3.01
N SER A 348 19.26 -26.97 -3.74
CA SER A 348 19.87 -27.11 -5.07
C SER A 348 19.19 -26.23 -6.13
N ALA A 349 17.85 -26.15 -6.13
CA ALA A 349 17.09 -25.29 -7.03
C ALA A 349 17.31 -23.81 -6.71
N VAL A 350 17.35 -23.47 -5.41
CA VAL A 350 17.72 -22.12 -4.96
C VAL A 350 19.13 -21.75 -5.42
N ALA A 351 20.11 -22.62 -5.22
CA ALA A 351 21.48 -22.37 -5.62
C ALA A 351 21.63 -22.24 -7.15
N ALA A 352 20.87 -23.02 -7.93
CA ALA A 352 20.81 -22.86 -9.39
C ALA A 352 20.24 -21.50 -9.76
N ARG A 353 19.10 -21.11 -9.19
CA ARG A 353 18.48 -19.81 -9.43
C ARG A 353 19.38 -18.64 -9.04
N MET A 354 20.07 -18.72 -7.91
CA MET A 354 21.02 -17.67 -7.49
C MET A 354 22.18 -17.50 -8.48
N ARG A 355 22.69 -18.58 -9.08
CA ARG A 355 23.71 -18.49 -10.14
C ARG A 355 23.17 -17.83 -11.41
N ASP A 356 21.94 -18.16 -11.80
CA ASP A 356 21.29 -17.56 -12.97
C ASP A 356 21.11 -16.05 -12.76
N LEU A 357 20.59 -15.65 -11.59
CA LEU A 357 20.42 -14.24 -11.23
C LEU A 357 21.77 -13.49 -11.17
N ASP A 358 22.83 -14.12 -10.64
CA ASP A 358 24.18 -13.54 -10.67
C ASP A 358 24.67 -13.32 -12.11
N GLY A 359 24.41 -14.27 -13.02
CA GLY A 359 24.72 -14.14 -14.45
C GLY A 359 23.94 -13.02 -15.13
N GLU A 360 22.64 -12.89 -14.83
CA GLU A 360 21.81 -11.80 -15.36
C GLU A 360 22.30 -10.42 -14.93
N LEU A 361 22.73 -10.25 -13.67
CA LEU A 361 23.31 -8.98 -13.22
C LEU A 361 24.58 -8.58 -13.97
N LEU A 362 25.27 -9.52 -14.62
CA LEU A 362 26.42 -9.22 -15.48
C LEU A 362 26.00 -8.79 -16.89
N GLU A 363 24.86 -9.29 -17.38
CA GLU A 363 24.35 -9.01 -18.73
C GLU A 363 23.49 -7.75 -18.80
N LEU A 364 22.70 -7.48 -17.74
CA LEU A 364 21.71 -6.40 -17.72
C LEU A 364 22.40 -5.04 -17.60
N LYS A 365 22.04 -4.14 -18.52
CA LYS A 365 22.66 -2.81 -18.65
C LYS A 365 21.91 -1.75 -17.86
N PHE A 366 20.59 -1.86 -17.76
CA PHE A 366 19.75 -0.81 -17.18
C PHE A 366 19.22 -1.15 -15.79
N SER A 367 19.09 -0.12 -14.95
CA SER A 367 18.64 -0.20 -13.56
C SER A 367 17.34 -0.98 -13.43
N TYR A 368 16.34 -0.76 -14.28
CA TYR A 368 15.02 -1.39 -14.12
C TYR A 368 15.07 -2.93 -14.07
N GLY A 369 15.70 -3.57 -15.07
CA GLY A 369 15.90 -5.02 -15.07
C GLY A 369 16.79 -5.49 -13.93
N ARG A 370 17.89 -4.76 -13.67
CA ARG A 370 18.83 -5.06 -12.57
C ARG A 370 18.14 -5.01 -11.20
N CYS A 371 17.24 -4.06 -10.98
CA CYS A 371 16.46 -3.89 -9.76
C CYS A 371 15.55 -5.08 -9.49
N HIS A 372 14.90 -5.61 -10.53
CA HIS A 372 14.14 -6.84 -10.42
C HIS A 372 15.04 -8.01 -9.98
N VAL A 373 16.16 -8.22 -10.68
CA VAL A 373 17.08 -9.33 -10.38
C VAL A 373 17.66 -9.22 -8.96
N LEU A 374 18.01 -8.00 -8.51
CA LEU A 374 18.46 -7.75 -7.13
C LEU A 374 17.37 -8.10 -6.10
N ARG A 375 16.11 -7.75 -6.36
CA ARG A 375 14.98 -8.10 -5.49
C ARG A 375 14.77 -9.61 -5.45
N GLU A 376 14.86 -10.29 -6.60
CA GLU A 376 14.78 -11.75 -6.67
C GLU A 376 15.91 -12.41 -5.86
N GLN A 377 17.15 -11.93 -5.96
CA GLN A 377 18.24 -12.45 -5.12
C GLN A 377 17.92 -12.38 -3.62
N ALA A 378 17.31 -11.29 -3.16
CA ALA A 378 16.92 -11.13 -1.76
C ALA A 378 15.78 -12.08 -1.33
N ILE A 379 14.92 -12.49 -2.27
CA ILE A 379 13.82 -13.44 -2.03
C ILE A 379 14.34 -14.88 -2.00
N TRP A 380 15.22 -15.23 -2.92
CA TRP A 380 15.70 -16.60 -3.12
C TRP A 380 16.80 -17.02 -2.15
N VAL A 381 17.51 -16.08 -1.52
CA VAL A 381 18.69 -16.42 -0.71
C VAL A 381 18.41 -17.41 0.42
N LEU A 382 19.30 -18.40 0.57
CA LEU A 382 19.27 -19.35 1.68
C LEU A 382 19.69 -18.65 2.98
N PRO A 383 19.15 -19.05 4.15
CA PRO A 383 19.52 -18.43 5.41
C PRO A 383 21.02 -18.44 5.71
N GLY A 384 21.75 -19.50 5.31
CA GLY A 384 23.21 -19.60 5.50
C GLY A 384 24.02 -18.63 4.63
N ASP A 385 23.46 -18.14 3.52
CA ASP A 385 24.13 -17.23 2.57
C ASP A 385 23.64 -15.78 2.70
N ALA A 386 22.61 -15.54 3.51
CA ALA A 386 21.92 -14.26 3.63
C ALA A 386 22.86 -13.12 4.05
N ASP A 387 23.79 -13.40 4.97
CA ASP A 387 24.73 -12.40 5.47
C ASP A 387 25.73 -11.95 4.37
N ARG A 388 26.27 -12.92 3.63
CA ARG A 388 27.17 -12.66 2.51
C ARG A 388 26.48 -11.92 1.38
N LEU A 389 25.23 -12.28 1.07
CA LEU A 389 24.44 -11.58 0.05
C LEU A 389 24.16 -10.14 0.48
N PHE A 390 23.78 -9.92 1.74
CA PHE A 390 23.57 -8.59 2.29
C PHE A 390 24.81 -7.72 2.12
N ASP A 391 25.98 -8.20 2.53
CA ASP A 391 27.23 -7.44 2.38
C ASP A 391 27.55 -7.14 0.91
N ARG A 392 27.31 -8.10 0.00
CA ARG A 392 27.47 -7.91 -1.45
C ARG A 392 26.50 -6.88 -2.03
N MET A 393 25.27 -6.79 -1.52
CA MET A 393 24.31 -5.78 -1.93
C MET A 393 24.66 -4.38 -1.39
N VAL A 394 25.22 -4.32 -0.18
CA VAL A 394 25.56 -3.06 0.50
C VAL A 394 26.87 -2.46 0.03
N ALA A 395 27.87 -3.27 -0.35
CA ALA A 395 29.18 -2.77 -0.75
C ALA A 395 29.12 -1.67 -1.85
N PRO A 396 28.30 -1.81 -2.92
CA PRO A 396 28.15 -0.77 -3.95
C PRO A 396 27.37 0.48 -3.52
N LEU A 397 26.74 0.49 -2.33
CA LEU A 397 26.00 1.65 -1.81
C LEU A 397 26.92 2.77 -1.31
N SER A 398 28.24 2.61 -1.45
CA SER A 398 29.25 3.58 -1.04
C SER A 398 30.11 3.97 -2.24
N GLN A 399 30.24 5.27 -2.51
CA GLN A 399 31.19 5.82 -3.46
C GLN A 399 32.30 6.55 -2.68
N GLY A 400 33.36 5.82 -2.36
CA GLY A 400 34.36 6.29 -1.40
C GLY A 400 33.73 6.46 -0.01
N SER A 401 33.80 7.67 0.55
CA SER A 401 33.18 8.02 1.84
C SER A 401 31.70 8.41 1.75
N LYS A 402 31.15 8.57 0.53
CA LYS A 402 29.78 9.04 0.31
C LYS A 402 28.79 7.90 0.09
N VAL A 403 27.51 8.13 0.40
CA VAL A 403 26.40 7.26 0.00
C VAL A 403 26.19 7.42 -1.51
N ALA A 404 26.15 6.30 -2.24
CA ALA A 404 25.90 6.30 -3.67
C ALA A 404 24.48 6.82 -3.98
N PHE A 405 24.35 7.64 -5.02
CA PHE A 405 23.08 8.22 -5.45
C PHE A 405 22.82 7.84 -6.90
N SER A 406 22.24 6.65 -7.10
CA SER A 406 21.88 6.04 -8.39
C SER A 406 20.61 5.20 -8.23
N SER A 407 19.79 4.99 -9.28
CA SER A 407 18.62 4.11 -9.17
C SER A 407 19.01 2.70 -8.71
N GLU A 408 20.16 2.19 -9.16
CA GLU A 408 20.71 0.92 -8.70
C GLU A 408 21.01 0.92 -7.19
N ALA A 409 21.53 2.02 -6.63
CA ALA A 409 21.77 2.13 -5.19
C ALA A 409 20.45 2.03 -4.39
N PHE A 410 19.38 2.68 -4.85
CA PHE A 410 18.06 2.55 -4.21
C PHE A 410 17.52 1.11 -4.29
N CYS A 411 17.72 0.42 -5.41
CA CYS A 411 17.31 -0.97 -5.56
C CYS A 411 18.07 -1.92 -4.67
N ARG A 412 19.39 -1.77 -4.60
CA ARG A 412 20.25 -2.55 -3.71
C ARG A 412 19.90 -2.31 -2.25
N MET A 413 19.64 -1.07 -1.86
CA MET A 413 19.18 -0.72 -0.52
C MET A 413 17.88 -1.44 -0.18
N ARG A 414 16.86 -1.33 -1.04
CA ARG A 414 15.55 -1.98 -0.84
C ARG A 414 15.67 -3.51 -0.82
N ALA A 415 16.47 -4.09 -1.70
CA ALA A 415 16.70 -5.53 -1.75
C ALA A 415 17.41 -6.02 -0.48
N ALA A 416 18.48 -5.33 -0.04
CA ALA A 416 19.25 -5.68 1.14
C ALA A 416 18.42 -5.64 2.42
N THR A 417 17.59 -4.59 2.62
CA THR A 417 16.70 -4.51 3.79
C THR A 417 15.59 -5.56 3.77
N GLY A 418 15.22 -6.04 2.58
CA GLY A 418 14.29 -7.15 2.35
C GLY A 418 14.85 -8.54 2.65
N ILE A 419 16.17 -8.72 2.83
CA ILE A 419 16.78 -10.01 3.17
C ILE A 419 16.46 -10.36 4.63
N ARG A 420 15.30 -10.98 4.87
CA ARG A 420 14.80 -11.28 6.24
C ARG A 420 15.73 -12.21 7.04
N ALA A 421 16.49 -13.06 6.36
CA ALA A 421 17.44 -13.97 7.00
C ALA A 421 18.79 -13.30 7.37
N ALA A 422 19.05 -12.08 6.89
CA ALA A 422 20.24 -11.33 7.30
C ALA A 422 20.04 -10.75 8.72
N PRO A 423 21.12 -10.59 9.51
CA PRO A 423 21.03 -10.04 10.86
C PRO A 423 20.27 -8.71 10.88
N GLU A 424 19.25 -8.61 11.74
CA GLU A 424 18.43 -7.40 11.87
C GLU A 424 19.29 -6.17 12.21
N SER A 425 20.33 -6.33 13.04
CA SER A 425 21.29 -5.25 13.36
C SER A 425 22.02 -4.69 12.14
N LYS A 426 22.38 -5.52 11.16
CA LYS A 426 22.99 -5.06 9.90
C LYS A 426 21.99 -4.26 9.06
N ARG A 427 20.75 -4.74 8.96
CA ARG A 427 19.67 -4.06 8.23
C ARG A 427 19.34 -2.70 8.85
N VAL A 428 19.24 -2.65 10.19
CA VAL A 428 19.04 -1.40 10.95
C VAL A 428 20.23 -0.46 10.79
N GLY A 429 21.46 -0.96 10.87
CA GLY A 429 22.67 -0.15 10.68
C GLY A 429 22.75 0.50 9.30
N LEU A 430 22.33 -0.21 8.25
CA LEU A 430 22.22 0.34 6.91
C LEU A 430 21.17 1.45 6.81
N VAL A 431 19.97 1.24 7.37
CA VAL A 431 18.90 2.25 7.41
C VAL A 431 19.34 3.49 8.18
N LEU A 432 19.96 3.31 9.36
CA LEU A 432 20.51 4.42 10.15
C LEU A 432 21.59 5.19 9.40
N ARG A 433 22.46 4.51 8.64
CA ARG A 433 23.48 5.18 7.82
C ARG A 433 22.83 6.10 6.78
N TRP A 434 21.76 5.66 6.11
CA TRP A 434 21.06 6.47 5.11
C TRP A 434 20.25 7.60 5.76
N LEU A 435 19.56 7.35 6.88
CA LEU A 435 18.85 8.38 7.64
C LEU A 435 19.77 9.48 8.17
N ARG A 436 21.01 9.14 8.54
CA ARG A 436 22.03 10.07 9.05
C ARG A 436 22.79 10.82 7.95
N ALA A 437 22.72 10.37 6.70
CA ALA A 437 23.48 10.97 5.61
C ALA A 437 23.05 12.43 5.41
N ARG A 438 23.99 13.38 5.42
CA ARG A 438 23.72 14.78 5.05
C ARG A 438 23.89 14.94 3.54
N PRO A 439 23.36 16.00 2.92
CA PRO A 439 23.57 16.24 1.49
C PRO A 439 25.05 16.21 1.04
N ALA A 440 25.97 16.64 1.91
CA ALA A 440 27.42 16.58 1.66
C ALA A 440 28.00 15.14 1.70
N ASP A 441 27.36 14.24 2.43
CA ASP A 441 27.74 12.84 2.58
C ASP A 441 27.13 11.95 1.46
N ILE A 442 26.34 12.54 0.55
CA ILE A 442 25.68 11.86 -0.56
C ILE A 442 26.37 12.25 -1.87
N ALA A 443 26.67 11.25 -2.70
CA ALA A 443 27.29 11.44 -4.01
C ALA A 443 26.44 12.30 -4.95
N GLU A 444 27.03 12.76 -6.05
CA GLU A 444 26.23 13.33 -7.14
C GLU A 444 25.41 12.24 -7.82
N TRP A 445 24.31 12.65 -8.44
CA TRP A 445 23.43 11.74 -9.16
C TRP A 445 24.18 11.05 -10.31
N ASP A 446 24.12 9.72 -10.35
CA ASP A 446 24.68 8.90 -11.42
C ASP A 446 23.58 8.28 -12.30
N PRO A 447 23.31 8.83 -13.49
CA PRO A 447 22.29 8.34 -14.42
C PRO A 447 22.78 7.21 -15.32
N THR A 448 24.02 6.73 -15.20
CA THR A 448 24.66 5.87 -16.22
C THR A 448 23.94 4.52 -16.42
N GLY A 449 23.17 4.08 -15.41
CA GLY A 449 22.33 2.88 -15.48
C GLY A 449 20.86 3.14 -15.84
N ASP A 450 20.44 4.39 -15.98
CA ASP A 450 19.02 4.72 -16.10
C ASP A 450 18.59 4.86 -17.57
N ASN A 451 17.32 4.61 -17.82
CA ASN A 451 16.69 4.93 -19.10
C ASN A 451 16.22 6.41 -19.07
N THR A 452 15.42 6.82 -20.07
CA THR A 452 14.77 8.15 -20.08
C THR A 452 13.80 8.39 -18.91
N HIS A 453 13.52 7.38 -18.08
CA HIS A 453 12.61 7.40 -16.94
C HIS A 453 13.30 6.83 -15.68
N SER A 454 14.18 7.62 -15.08
CA SER A 454 14.81 7.30 -13.79
C SER A 454 13.77 6.91 -12.73
N MET A 455 14.10 5.92 -11.88
CA MET A 455 13.22 5.55 -10.75
C MET A 455 13.24 6.60 -9.64
N ILE A 456 14.32 7.37 -9.59
CA ILE A 456 14.35 8.65 -8.90
C ILE A 456 13.60 9.59 -9.82
N GLY A 457 12.46 10.14 -9.40
CA GLY A 457 11.69 11.08 -10.21
C GLY A 457 12.54 12.24 -10.77
N PRO A 458 11.98 13.11 -11.62
CA PRO A 458 12.73 14.21 -12.24
C PRO A 458 13.47 15.11 -11.22
N ASP A 459 13.04 15.12 -9.96
CA ASP A 459 13.70 15.79 -8.85
C ASP A 459 14.86 14.95 -8.29
N THR A 460 16.09 15.27 -8.72
CA THR A 460 17.36 14.70 -8.24
C THR A 460 17.75 15.15 -6.81
N ASP A 461 16.75 15.34 -5.94
CA ASP A 461 16.99 15.75 -4.56
C ASP A 461 17.62 14.61 -3.77
N LYS A 462 18.81 14.86 -3.22
CA LYS A 462 19.54 13.95 -2.33
C LYS A 462 18.71 13.52 -1.11
N ARG A 463 17.65 14.27 -0.75
CA ARG A 463 16.69 13.89 0.31
C ARG A 463 15.96 12.58 0.08
N GLN A 464 15.85 12.13 -1.16
CA GLN A 464 15.26 10.83 -1.47
C GLN A 464 15.98 9.68 -0.73
N VAL A 465 17.27 9.84 -0.42
CA VAL A 465 18.03 8.89 0.42
C VAL A 465 17.38 8.73 1.79
N GLN A 466 17.10 9.82 2.51
CA GLN A 466 16.45 9.75 3.83
C GLN A 466 14.99 9.32 3.71
N THR A 467 14.22 9.83 2.73
CA THR A 467 12.81 9.44 2.54
C THR A 467 12.68 7.94 2.31
N ARG A 468 13.56 7.35 1.50
CA ARG A 468 13.55 5.90 1.27
C ARG A 468 13.89 5.12 2.54
N ALA A 469 14.88 5.59 3.30
CA ALA A 469 15.25 4.95 4.56
C ALA A 469 14.15 5.07 5.63
N ALA A 470 13.43 6.19 5.67
CA ALA A 470 12.27 6.40 6.53
C ALA A 470 11.11 5.46 6.16
N SER A 471 10.82 5.31 4.88
CA SER A 471 9.82 4.35 4.37
C SER A 471 10.16 2.91 4.78
N VAL A 472 11.43 2.49 4.65
CA VAL A 472 11.86 1.16 5.15
C VAL A 472 11.66 1.04 6.66
N MET A 473 11.93 2.10 7.42
CA MET A 473 11.65 2.10 8.86
C MET A 473 10.15 1.89 9.11
N SER A 474 9.29 2.68 8.48
CA SER A 474 7.82 2.60 8.61
C SER A 474 7.28 1.18 8.36
N GLU A 475 7.87 0.47 7.39
CA GLU A 475 7.56 -0.94 7.09
C GLU A 475 8.04 -1.95 8.17
N ASN A 476 8.95 -1.56 9.06
CA ASN A 476 9.58 -2.40 10.10
C ASN A 476 9.57 -1.72 11.48
N ILE A 477 8.41 -1.19 11.88
CA ILE A 477 8.21 -0.36 13.09
C ILE A 477 8.64 -1.04 14.39
N GLU A 478 8.61 -2.37 14.45
CA GLU A 478 9.05 -3.17 15.59
C GLU A 478 10.55 -3.02 15.90
N TRP A 479 11.36 -2.59 14.93
CA TRP A 479 12.79 -2.35 15.15
C TRP A 479 13.05 -1.29 16.23
N VAL A 480 12.09 -0.39 16.47
CA VAL A 480 12.16 0.60 17.55
C VAL A 480 12.27 -0.08 18.91
N GLU A 481 11.64 -1.23 19.13
CA GLU A 481 11.70 -1.96 20.40
C GLU A 481 12.99 -2.77 20.55
N HIS A 482 13.53 -3.29 19.45
CA HIS A 482 14.66 -4.20 19.49
C HIS A 482 16.02 -3.47 19.53
N HIS A 483 16.13 -2.25 18.95
CA HIS A 483 17.42 -1.60 18.73
C HIS A 483 17.60 -0.29 19.50
N ALA A 484 18.46 -0.33 20.53
CA ALA A 484 18.76 0.84 21.36
C ALA A 484 19.37 2.01 20.57
N GLU A 485 20.21 1.73 19.57
CA GLU A 485 20.80 2.78 18.74
C GLU A 485 19.75 3.50 17.88
N LEU A 486 18.79 2.76 17.33
CA LEU A 486 17.68 3.33 16.58
C LEU A 486 16.81 4.21 17.48
N ARG A 487 16.49 3.75 18.69
CA ARG A 487 15.78 4.57 19.69
C ARG A 487 16.52 5.84 20.02
N ALA A 488 17.82 5.74 20.33
CA ALA A 488 18.63 6.91 20.67
C ALA A 488 18.62 7.95 19.52
N TRP A 489 18.77 7.49 18.27
CA TRP A 489 18.72 8.36 17.11
C TRP A 489 17.32 8.98 16.91
N LEU A 490 16.25 8.19 17.03
CA LEU A 490 14.87 8.69 16.94
C LEU A 490 14.56 9.68 18.07
N SER A 491 15.00 9.44 19.30
CA SER A 491 14.85 10.38 20.41
C SER A 491 15.56 11.70 20.13
N GLU A 492 16.80 11.63 19.63
CA GLU A 492 17.55 12.82 19.23
C GLU A 492 16.81 13.60 18.13
N GLN A 493 16.35 12.91 17.08
CA GLN A 493 15.59 13.56 16.02
C GLN A 493 14.30 14.16 16.56
N ALA A 494 13.49 13.42 17.31
CA ALA A 494 12.21 13.88 17.83
C ALA A 494 12.32 15.12 18.76
N GLN A 495 13.48 15.31 19.40
CA GLN A 495 13.81 16.48 20.21
C GLN A 495 14.42 17.65 19.42
N ARG A 496 14.78 17.47 18.15
CA ARG A 496 15.14 18.60 17.30
C ARG A 496 13.86 19.37 17.00
N ARG A 497 13.88 20.69 17.25
CA ARG A 497 12.81 21.58 16.78
C ARG A 497 12.66 21.36 15.28
N ASN A 498 11.44 21.03 14.84
CA ASN A 498 11.16 20.93 13.42
C ASN A 498 11.56 22.27 12.81
N PRO A 499 12.48 22.34 11.83
CA PRO A 499 12.83 23.61 11.24
C PRO A 499 11.54 24.31 10.81
N SER A 500 11.23 25.41 11.49
CA SER A 500 10.03 26.24 11.30
C SER A 500 10.02 26.97 9.96
N THR A 501 10.91 26.58 9.04
CA THR A 501 11.05 27.16 7.73
C THR A 501 10.07 26.48 6.80
N GLY A 502 9.20 27.27 6.16
CA GLY A 502 8.18 26.86 5.18
C GLY A 502 8.72 26.19 3.91
N HIS A 503 9.76 25.38 4.02
CA HIS A 503 10.21 24.48 2.98
C HIS A 503 9.52 23.13 3.20
N ALA A 504 8.50 22.85 2.38
CA ALA A 504 7.84 21.55 2.27
C ALA A 504 8.83 20.36 2.20
N GLU A 505 10.07 20.65 1.82
CA GLU A 505 11.20 19.78 1.59
C GLU A 505 11.67 18.92 2.80
N HIS A 506 11.26 19.20 4.04
CA HIS A 506 11.51 18.29 5.18
C HIS A 506 10.28 17.47 5.59
N GLY A 507 9.08 17.84 5.13
CA GLY A 507 7.82 17.26 5.60
C GLY A 507 7.72 15.76 5.39
N TYR A 508 8.15 15.27 4.21
CA TYR A 508 8.01 13.87 3.82
C TYR A 508 8.79 12.89 4.71
N VAL A 509 10.05 13.19 5.03
CA VAL A 509 10.85 12.31 5.92
C VAL A 509 10.22 12.23 7.30
N TRP A 510 9.70 13.35 7.81
CA TRP A 510 9.04 13.41 9.12
C TRP A 510 7.71 12.68 9.14
N GLU A 511 6.93 12.78 8.06
CA GLU A 511 5.67 12.08 7.87
C GLU A 511 5.89 10.56 7.87
N GLU A 512 6.87 10.07 7.09
CA GLU A 512 7.25 8.66 7.03
C GLU A 512 7.78 8.13 8.38
N LEU A 513 8.44 8.97 9.18
CA LEU A 513 8.95 8.60 10.52
C LEU A 513 7.93 8.78 11.64
N GLN A 514 6.77 9.39 11.40
CA GLN A 514 5.77 9.62 12.44
C GLN A 514 5.34 8.33 13.17
N PRO A 515 5.08 7.19 12.49
CA PRO A 515 4.81 5.93 13.18
C PRO A 515 5.94 5.56 14.15
N ALA A 516 7.21 5.76 13.75
CA ALA A 516 8.41 5.50 14.55
C ALA A 516 8.43 6.31 15.84
N TYR A 517 8.08 7.59 15.77
CA TYR A 517 8.04 8.46 16.93
C TYR A 517 6.93 8.11 17.91
N GLU A 518 5.74 7.76 17.41
CA GLU A 518 4.64 7.31 18.26
C GLU A 518 4.99 6.00 18.97
N ARG A 519 5.64 5.06 18.27
CA ARG A 519 6.11 3.81 18.87
C ARG A 519 7.20 4.06 19.92
N LEU A 520 8.12 4.99 19.65
CA LEU A 520 9.13 5.43 20.59
C LEU A 520 8.49 6.04 21.86
N LEU A 521 7.51 6.93 21.72
CA LEU A 521 6.80 7.51 22.87
C LEU A 521 6.05 6.45 23.67
N ALA A 522 5.41 5.48 23.00
CA ALA A 522 4.77 4.34 23.67
C ALA A 522 5.79 3.50 24.45
N PHE A 523 6.98 3.26 23.89
CA PHE A 523 8.08 2.61 24.59
C PHE A 523 8.48 3.39 25.84
N HIS A 524 8.68 4.70 25.74
CA HIS A 524 9.03 5.55 26.89
C HIS A 524 7.93 5.62 27.98
N ALA A 525 6.66 5.46 27.60
CA ALA A 525 5.53 5.43 28.52
C ALA A 525 5.29 4.04 29.17
N SER A 526 5.85 2.97 28.62
CA SER A 526 5.58 1.59 29.05
C SER A 526 6.28 1.14 30.33
N GLY A 527 7.36 1.84 30.75
CA GLY A 527 8.24 1.40 31.83
C GLY A 527 9.17 0.23 31.45
N HIS A 528 9.30 -0.11 30.16
CA HIS A 528 10.25 -1.14 29.70
C HIS A 528 11.71 -0.82 30.11
N PRO A 529 12.57 -1.84 30.28
CA PRO A 529 14.00 -1.61 30.50
C PRO A 529 14.63 -0.77 29.38
N GLY A 530 15.27 0.34 29.74
CA GLY A 530 15.82 1.32 28.79
C GLY A 530 14.84 2.40 28.34
N ALA A 531 13.58 2.34 28.77
CA ALA A 531 12.64 3.47 28.69
C ALA A 531 12.99 4.53 29.74
N SER A 532 12.70 5.79 29.40
CA SER A 532 12.80 6.94 30.30
C SER A 532 11.61 7.86 30.08
N VAL A 533 10.85 8.10 31.14
CA VAL A 533 9.69 9.01 31.13
C VAL A 533 10.16 10.44 30.83
N GLU A 534 11.36 10.81 31.28
CA GLU A 534 11.98 12.12 31.06
C GLU A 534 12.30 12.35 29.59
N VAL A 535 12.81 11.34 28.89
CA VAL A 535 13.06 11.41 27.43
C VAL A 535 11.74 11.59 26.67
N GLY A 536 10.71 10.81 27.00
CA GLY A 536 9.39 10.94 26.39
C GLY A 536 8.76 12.32 26.66
N ARG A 537 8.85 12.80 27.90
CA ARG A 537 8.42 14.16 28.29
C ARG A 537 9.16 15.24 27.50
N ALA A 538 10.48 15.12 27.34
CA ALA A 538 11.29 16.07 26.57
C ALA A 538 10.88 16.13 25.09
N ILE A 539 10.60 14.97 24.47
CA ILE A 539 10.09 14.90 23.10
C ILE A 539 8.74 15.61 22.99
N VAL A 540 7.77 15.25 23.84
CA VAL A 540 6.42 15.83 23.80
C VAL A 540 6.46 17.35 24.05
N ARG A 541 7.25 17.82 25.00
CA ARG A 541 7.42 19.26 25.25
C ARG A 541 8.03 19.97 24.04
N THR A 542 9.04 19.38 23.40
CA THR A 542 9.62 19.92 22.16
C THR A 542 8.57 20.06 21.06
N TRP A 543 7.66 19.08 20.95
CA TRP A 543 6.58 19.12 19.97
C TRP A 543 5.56 20.21 20.28
N ILE A 544 5.18 20.39 21.55
CA ILE A 544 4.34 21.50 22.01
C ILE A 544 5.00 22.84 21.66
N GLU A 545 6.28 23.01 21.99
CA GLU A 545 7.04 24.24 21.68
C GLU A 545 7.14 24.49 20.17
N SER A 546 7.36 23.45 19.38
CA SER A 546 7.42 23.55 17.91
C SER A 546 6.08 23.99 17.33
N ALA A 547 4.97 23.44 17.84
CA ALA A 547 3.62 23.86 17.45
C ALA A 547 3.33 25.31 17.84
N ARG A 548 3.67 25.72 19.07
CA ARG A 548 3.54 27.12 19.53
C ARG A 548 4.36 28.09 18.68
N ALA A 549 5.61 27.74 18.39
CA ALA A 549 6.48 28.55 17.53
C ALA A 549 5.88 28.72 16.14
N ARG A 550 5.29 27.66 15.57
CA ARG A 550 4.60 27.74 14.28
C ARG A 550 3.38 28.66 14.33
N LEU A 551 2.54 28.53 15.36
CA LEU A 551 1.37 29.39 15.56
C LEU A 551 1.74 30.88 15.68
N ALA A 552 2.91 31.19 16.23
CA ALA A 552 3.38 32.56 16.39
C ALA A 552 3.84 33.23 15.08
N THR A 553 4.16 32.46 14.04
CA THR A 553 4.80 33.00 12.81
C THR A 553 3.88 33.69 11.80
N GLU A 554 2.58 33.88 12.09
CA GLU A 554 1.55 34.60 11.29
C GLU A 554 1.39 34.26 9.79
N SER A 555 2.25 33.43 9.19
CA SER A 555 2.07 32.95 7.82
C SER A 555 0.81 32.10 7.78
N ASP A 556 -0.11 32.40 6.85
CA ASP A 556 -1.38 31.71 6.61
C ASP A 556 -1.50 30.36 7.31
N ALA A 557 -2.46 30.26 8.24
CA ALA A 557 -2.85 29.01 8.89
C ALA A 557 -3.19 27.89 7.88
N ALA A 558 -3.27 28.21 6.58
CA ALA A 558 -3.39 27.31 5.45
C ALA A 558 -2.09 26.61 5.03
N SER A 559 -1.04 26.54 5.84
CA SER A 559 0.12 25.67 5.56
C SER A 559 0.65 24.98 6.83
N TYR A 560 -0.16 24.08 7.39
CA TYR A 560 0.34 23.00 8.24
C TYR A 560 0.87 21.88 7.34
N SER A 561 2.02 21.30 7.67
CA SER A 561 2.43 20.05 7.02
C SER A 561 1.67 18.88 7.64
N SER A 562 1.38 17.83 6.88
CA SER A 562 0.77 16.58 7.38
C SER A 562 1.50 16.05 8.63
N ALA A 563 2.83 16.18 8.66
CA ALA A 563 3.66 15.84 9.81
C ALA A 563 3.31 16.62 11.09
N LEU A 564 2.95 17.91 11.01
CA LEU A 564 2.54 18.69 12.18
C LEU A 564 1.13 18.27 12.66
N ALA A 565 0.20 18.00 11.74
CA ALA A 565 -1.13 17.50 12.08
C ALA A 565 -1.05 16.16 12.83
N LEU A 566 -0.26 15.21 12.33
CA LEU A 566 -0.06 13.92 12.99
C LEU A 566 0.61 14.06 14.38
N ARG A 567 1.55 15.01 14.55
CA ARG A 567 2.13 15.30 15.86
C ARG A 567 1.13 15.90 16.83
N LEU A 568 0.33 16.86 16.38
CA LEU A 568 -0.74 17.44 17.19
C LEU A 568 -1.72 16.35 17.65
N PHE A 569 -2.04 15.40 16.77
CA PHE A 569 -2.80 14.22 17.17
C PHE A 569 -2.08 13.42 18.28
N ALA A 570 -0.81 13.07 18.06
CA ALA A 570 -0.03 12.29 19.01
C ALA A 570 0.13 13.00 20.37
N LEU A 571 0.18 14.34 20.39
CA LEU A 571 0.22 15.13 21.62
C LEU A 571 -1.00 14.89 22.51
N GLY A 572 -2.18 14.63 21.96
CA GLY A 572 -3.37 14.34 22.77
C GLY A 572 -3.17 13.14 23.70
N ASP A 573 -2.68 12.02 23.16
CA ASP A 573 -2.45 10.79 23.92
C ASP A 573 -1.21 10.90 24.82
N PHE A 574 -0.09 11.37 24.26
CA PHE A 574 1.18 11.34 24.96
C PHE A 574 1.35 12.48 25.98
N ALA A 575 0.73 13.64 25.81
CA ALA A 575 0.82 14.70 26.81
C ALA A 575 0.28 14.26 28.17
N VAL A 576 -0.81 13.49 28.21
CA VAL A 576 -1.33 12.93 29.46
C VAL A 576 -0.33 11.96 30.09
N ARG A 577 0.15 11.00 29.29
CA ARG A 577 1.07 9.96 29.76
C ARG A 577 2.38 10.52 30.33
N PHE A 578 2.83 11.67 29.84
CA PHE A 578 4.06 12.32 30.29
C PHE A 578 3.85 13.48 31.28
N GLY A 579 2.61 13.74 31.72
CA GLY A 579 2.29 14.78 32.71
C GLY A 579 2.38 16.20 32.15
N LEU A 580 2.07 16.39 30.87
CA LEU A 580 2.09 17.65 30.13
C LEU A 580 0.68 18.08 29.66
N ARG A 581 -0.36 17.54 30.29
CA ARG A 581 -1.77 17.80 29.96
C ARG A 581 -2.09 19.30 29.86
N ASP A 582 -1.72 20.08 30.87
CA ASP A 582 -2.04 21.50 30.94
C ASP A 582 -1.29 22.29 29.86
N GLU A 583 -0.03 21.92 29.58
CA GLU A 583 0.77 22.56 28.52
C GLU A 583 0.17 22.30 27.13
N ALA A 584 -0.27 21.06 26.88
CA ALA A 584 -0.95 20.68 25.65
C ALA A 584 -2.30 21.42 25.54
N GLN A 585 -3.16 21.34 26.57
CA GLN A 585 -4.46 22.04 26.57
C GLN A 585 -4.31 23.53 26.24
N ALA A 586 -3.35 24.22 26.86
CA ALA A 586 -3.10 25.64 26.56
C ALA A 586 -2.72 25.89 25.09
N LEU A 587 -1.89 25.02 24.49
CA LEU A 587 -1.57 25.08 23.07
C LEU A 587 -2.84 24.94 22.21
N PHE A 588 -3.68 23.95 22.50
CA PHE A 588 -4.89 23.70 21.71
C PHE A 588 -5.97 24.78 21.92
N ASP A 589 -6.12 25.33 23.11
CA ASP A 589 -6.99 26.47 23.38
C ASP A 589 -6.58 27.69 22.55
N ASP A 590 -5.28 27.93 22.44
CA ASP A 590 -4.73 29.00 21.62
C ASP A 590 -4.90 28.73 20.12
N MET A 591 -4.82 27.47 19.68
CA MET A 591 -5.18 27.08 18.32
C MET A 591 -6.66 27.33 18.04
N ALA A 592 -7.55 26.87 18.92
CA ALA A 592 -9.00 26.99 18.76
C ALA A 592 -9.45 28.45 18.64
N LYS A 593 -8.84 29.37 19.41
CA LYS A 593 -9.10 30.81 19.29
C LYS A 593 -8.70 31.40 17.94
N ARG A 594 -7.75 30.78 17.24
CA ARG A 594 -7.19 31.26 15.96
C ARG A 594 -7.85 30.62 14.73
N VAL A 595 -8.53 29.48 14.89
CA VAL A 595 -9.30 28.86 13.80
C VAL A 595 -10.57 29.68 13.58
N VAL A 596 -10.54 30.56 12.59
CA VAL A 596 -11.75 31.22 12.07
C VAL A 596 -12.52 30.18 11.26
N PRO A 597 -13.82 29.93 11.50
CA PRO A 597 -14.59 29.01 10.68
C PRO A 597 -14.52 29.46 9.22
N PRO A 598 -14.34 28.53 8.25
CA PRO A 598 -14.30 28.91 6.86
C PRO A 598 -15.62 29.61 6.49
N PRO A 599 -15.59 30.68 5.68
CA PRO A 599 -16.82 31.29 5.19
C PRO A 599 -17.65 30.21 4.48
N ALA A 600 -18.95 30.19 4.79
CA ALA A 600 -19.89 29.44 4.00
C ALA A 600 -19.85 30.00 2.58
N GLU A 601 -19.62 29.13 1.58
CA GLU A 601 -19.75 29.37 0.13
C GLU A 601 -18.45 29.63 -0.68
N ASP A 602 -18.32 28.80 -1.73
CA ASP A 602 -17.68 29.01 -3.04
C ASP A 602 -16.15 28.97 -3.27
N SER A 603 -15.28 28.72 -2.29
CA SER A 603 -13.85 28.44 -2.59
C SER A 603 -13.52 26.94 -2.68
N LEU A 604 -13.73 26.38 -3.88
CA LEU A 604 -13.27 25.04 -4.27
C LEU A 604 -11.73 24.97 -4.24
N GLY A 605 -11.16 24.06 -3.43
CA GLY A 605 -9.95 23.34 -3.86
C GLY A 605 -8.95 22.94 -2.78
N LEU A 606 -8.37 23.87 -2.02
CA LEU A 606 -7.18 23.56 -1.22
C LEU A 606 -7.14 24.12 0.21
N HIS A 607 -7.83 25.22 0.50
CA HIS A 607 -7.75 25.86 1.82
C HIS A 607 -8.55 25.15 2.93
N LEU A 608 -9.46 24.23 2.56
CA LEU A 608 -10.31 23.50 3.51
C LEU A 608 -9.61 22.38 4.28
N SER A 609 -8.46 21.87 3.81
CA SER A 609 -7.78 20.75 4.45
C SER A 609 -7.22 21.13 5.83
N LEU A 610 -6.65 22.31 6.00
CA LEU A 610 -5.73 22.54 7.13
C LEU A 610 -6.40 23.16 8.37
N ALA A 611 -7.44 23.98 8.16
CA ALA A 611 -8.34 24.40 9.25
C ALA A 611 -9.15 23.20 9.79
N HIS A 612 -9.48 22.25 8.91
CA HIS A 612 -10.05 20.97 9.25
C HIS A 612 -9.07 20.15 10.11
N ASP A 613 -7.79 20.03 9.72
CA ASP A 613 -6.77 19.27 10.48
C ASP A 613 -6.52 19.80 11.89
N ALA A 614 -6.51 21.13 12.06
CA ALA A 614 -6.39 21.76 13.37
C ALA A 614 -7.64 21.52 14.26
N THR A 615 -8.82 21.50 13.65
CA THR A 615 -10.10 21.22 14.33
C THR A 615 -10.21 19.74 14.72
N VAL A 616 -9.80 18.84 13.82
CA VAL A 616 -9.65 17.40 14.06
C VAL A 616 -8.72 17.14 15.23
N ALA A 617 -7.54 17.77 15.24
CA ALA A 617 -6.58 17.64 16.33
C ALA A 617 -7.15 18.11 17.68
N SER A 618 -7.87 19.25 17.68
CA SER A 618 -8.54 19.82 18.86
C SER A 618 -9.69 18.95 19.40
N LEU A 619 -10.42 18.26 18.53
CA LEU A 619 -11.48 17.31 18.91
C LEU A 619 -10.92 16.01 19.50
N LEU A 620 -9.78 15.53 18.98
CA LEU A 620 -9.18 14.26 19.42
C LEU A 620 -8.50 14.39 20.79
N MET A 621 -7.66 15.41 20.98
CA MET A 621 -7.97 16.50 21.91
C MET A 621 -8.69 16.25 23.24
N SER A 622 -9.88 16.84 23.27
CA SER A 622 -10.86 16.86 24.35
C SER A 622 -11.16 15.46 24.93
N PHE A 623 -10.97 14.41 24.15
CA PHE A 623 -11.17 13.05 24.63
C PHE A 623 -9.97 12.47 25.38
N THR A 624 -8.76 12.61 24.84
CA THR A 624 -7.58 12.06 25.53
C THR A 624 -7.37 12.73 26.88
N LEU A 625 -7.80 13.99 27.02
CA LEU A 625 -7.82 14.68 28.30
C LEU A 625 -9.04 14.35 29.19
N SER A 626 -10.18 13.90 28.65
CA SER A 626 -11.32 13.48 29.49
C SER A 626 -11.24 12.02 29.97
N GLN A 627 -10.24 11.26 29.50
CA GLN A 627 -9.79 10.03 30.14
C GLN A 627 -8.86 10.32 31.31
#